data_AF-A0A8S8XLP6-F1
#
_entry.id   AF-A0A8S8XLP6-F1
#
_cell.length_a   1.000
_cell.length_b   1.000
_cell.length_c   1.000
_cell.angle_alpha   90.00
_cell.angle_beta   90.00
_cell.angle_gamma   90.00
#
_symmetry.space_group_name_H-M   'P 1'
#
loop_
_entity.id
_entity.type
_entity.pdbx_description
1 polymer ?
#
loop_
_entity_poly.entity_id
_entity_poly.type
_entity_poly.pdbx_seq_one_letter_code
_entity_poly.pdbx_strand_id
1 'polypeptide(L)'
;MISETKIWSIITVLALSTLLVLVSQELGAQSDSSNSDSNDFIALESTADTPDPLSKECVDHSGLGRHDHSMLAIYINGEQREIPTNLGINTEICNQEGGNMHTVHTHDASGRLHIETAADVDMPLGVFFDIWGVHFNETGIFDYRVSNTHELIMTIDGVTNNQFDDYLLVDGKEITIIFQART
;
A
#
# COMPACT_ATOMS: atom_id res chain seq x y z
N MET A 1 19.09 56.67 -37.65
CA MET A 1 18.04 56.74 -36.60
C MET A 1 17.02 55.66 -36.88
N ILE A 2 16.94 54.63 -36.03
CA ILE A 2 15.89 53.60 -36.12
C ILE A 2 14.61 54.24 -35.55
N SER A 3 13.51 54.25 -36.31
CA SER A 3 12.25 54.83 -35.86
C SER A 3 11.67 54.04 -34.69
N GLU A 4 11.01 54.70 -33.74
CA GLU A 4 10.42 54.07 -32.55
C GLU A 4 9.48 52.91 -32.91
N THR A 5 8.78 53.00 -34.04
CA THR A 5 7.95 51.91 -34.58
C THR A 5 8.73 50.64 -34.89
N LYS A 6 9.99 50.74 -35.31
CA LYS A 6 10.86 49.58 -35.54
C LYS A 6 11.37 48.98 -34.22
N ILE A 7 11.61 49.82 -33.22
CA ILE A 7 12.04 49.37 -31.89
C ILE A 7 10.90 48.60 -31.21
N TRP A 8 9.69 49.15 -31.20
CA TRP A 8 8.53 48.48 -30.63
C TRP A 8 8.15 47.20 -31.37
N SER A 9 8.26 47.18 -32.70
CA SER A 9 8.03 45.94 -33.48
C SER A 9 9.06 44.84 -33.20
N ILE A 10 10.32 45.19 -32.92
CA ILE A 10 11.33 44.19 -32.53
C ILE A 10 11.00 43.62 -31.15
N ILE A 11 10.60 44.48 -30.21
CA ILE A 11 10.24 44.06 -28.84
C ILE A 11 9.02 43.15 -28.86
N THR A 12 7.98 43.47 -29.63
CA THR A 12 6.76 42.64 -29.69
C THR A 12 7.02 41.30 -30.35
N VAL A 13 7.84 41.23 -31.41
CA VAL A 13 8.21 39.95 -32.04
C VAL A 13 9.03 39.07 -31.10
N LEU A 14 9.96 39.66 -30.34
CA LEU A 14 10.72 38.94 -29.31
C LEU A 14 9.81 38.42 -28.18
N ALA A 15 8.87 39.24 -27.70
CA ALA A 15 7.94 38.84 -26.65
C ALA A 15 6.97 37.75 -27.12
N LEU A 16 6.49 37.81 -28.37
CA LEU A 16 5.58 36.80 -28.91
C LEU A 16 6.29 35.47 -29.13
N SER A 17 7.56 35.49 -29.56
CA SER A 17 8.37 34.28 -29.76
C SER A 17 8.77 33.62 -28.43
N THR A 18 9.11 34.39 -27.40
CA THR A 18 9.34 33.83 -26.05
C THR A 18 8.06 33.23 -25.47
N LEU A 19 6.91 33.88 -25.64
CA LEU A 19 5.63 33.34 -25.20
C LEU A 19 5.29 32.04 -25.95
N LEU A 20 5.52 31.97 -27.26
CA LEU A 20 5.28 30.76 -28.04
C LEU A 20 6.17 29.59 -27.58
N VAL A 21 7.43 29.87 -27.20
CA VAL A 21 8.36 28.87 -26.64
C VAL A 21 7.91 28.40 -25.26
N LEU A 22 7.37 29.28 -24.42
CA LEU A 22 6.81 28.92 -23.11
C LEU A 22 5.53 28.08 -23.25
N VAL A 23 4.63 28.46 -24.16
CA VAL A 23 3.41 27.69 -24.45
C VAL A 23 3.74 26.34 -25.09
N SER A 24 4.79 26.27 -25.93
CA SER A 24 5.27 25.00 -26.50
C SER A 24 5.90 24.08 -25.44
N GLN A 25 6.45 24.62 -24.34
CA GLN A 25 6.94 23.80 -23.22
C GLN A 25 5.77 23.24 -22.40
N GLU A 26 4.72 24.03 -22.16
CA GLU A 26 3.53 23.58 -21.42
C GLU A 26 2.72 22.53 -22.20
N LEU A 27 2.59 22.70 -23.52
CA LEU A 27 1.86 21.76 -24.40
C LEU A 27 2.72 20.59 -24.90
N GLY A 28 4.04 20.64 -24.70
CA GLY A 28 5.01 19.65 -25.17
C GLY A 28 5.34 18.53 -24.18
N ALA A 29 4.75 18.53 -22.99
CA ALA A 29 4.92 17.47 -21.99
C ALA A 29 4.05 16.23 -22.31
N GLN A 30 4.20 15.69 -23.51
CA GLN A 30 3.79 14.33 -23.84
C GLN A 30 4.59 13.81 -25.03
N SER A 31 5.80 13.34 -24.77
CA SER A 31 6.50 12.42 -25.67
C SER A 31 7.45 11.52 -24.88
N ASP A 32 7.14 10.23 -24.95
CA ASP A 32 7.97 9.12 -24.48
C ASP A 32 9.38 9.22 -25.06
N SER A 33 10.37 9.18 -24.18
CA SER A 33 11.74 8.81 -24.53
C SER A 33 12.46 8.42 -23.25
N SER A 34 12.51 7.11 -23.03
CA SER A 34 13.53 6.41 -22.25
C SER A 34 14.89 7.12 -22.30
N ASN A 35 15.23 7.85 -21.24
CA ASN A 35 16.61 8.16 -20.92
C ASN A 35 16.77 8.34 -19.42
N SER A 36 17.66 7.53 -18.87
CA SER A 36 18.05 7.42 -17.48
C SER A 36 18.80 8.68 -17.04
N ASP A 37 18.06 9.70 -16.57
CA ASP A 37 18.56 10.74 -15.68
C ASP A 37 17.83 10.59 -14.34
N SER A 38 18.18 9.55 -13.61
CA SER A 38 17.70 9.29 -12.26
C SER A 38 18.28 10.31 -11.29
N ASN A 39 17.51 11.36 -11.00
CA ASN A 39 17.33 11.71 -9.59
C ASN A 39 16.59 10.51 -8.97
N ASP A 40 17.39 9.52 -8.57
CA ASP A 40 16.95 8.24 -8.01
C ASP A 40 16.25 8.52 -6.66
N PHE A 41 14.98 8.92 -6.72
CA PHE A 41 14.07 8.58 -5.66
C PHE A 41 14.00 7.06 -5.69
N ILE A 42 14.79 6.42 -4.82
CA ILE A 42 14.63 4.99 -4.54
C ILE A 42 13.23 4.87 -3.93
N ALA A 43 12.25 4.57 -4.77
CA ALA A 43 10.94 4.16 -4.32
C ALA A 43 11.15 2.87 -3.51
N LEU A 44 10.68 2.87 -2.27
CA LEU A 44 10.71 1.65 -1.48
C LEU A 44 9.71 0.67 -2.09
N GLU A 45 10.22 -0.46 -2.57
CA GLU A 45 9.37 -1.57 -3.06
C GLU A 45 8.35 -1.96 -1.98
N SER A 46 7.10 -2.19 -2.39
CA SER A 46 5.99 -2.57 -1.52
C SER A 46 5.35 -3.87 -2.02
N THR A 47 4.96 -4.76 -1.11
CA THR A 47 4.24 -5.99 -1.48
C THR A 47 2.84 -5.65 -2.02
N ALA A 48 2.25 -4.58 -1.52
CA ALA A 48 0.95 -4.09 -1.94
C ALA A 48 0.91 -3.57 -3.41
N ASP A 49 2.06 -3.41 -4.06
CA ASP A 49 2.12 -3.05 -5.50
C ASP A 49 1.74 -4.25 -6.40
N THR A 50 1.87 -5.46 -5.89
CA THR A 50 1.48 -6.71 -6.56
C THR A 50 0.62 -7.58 -5.65
N PRO A 51 -0.61 -7.14 -5.33
CA PRO A 51 -1.42 -7.78 -4.30
C PRO A 51 -1.90 -9.17 -4.75
N ASP A 52 -1.99 -10.10 -3.79
CA ASP A 52 -2.51 -11.44 -4.00
C ASP A 52 -3.94 -11.39 -4.58
N PRO A 53 -4.32 -12.23 -5.56
CA PRO A 53 -5.68 -12.28 -6.08
C PRO A 53 -6.78 -12.43 -5.03
N LEU A 54 -6.51 -13.14 -3.92
CA LEU A 54 -7.45 -13.31 -2.79
C LEU A 54 -7.82 -11.97 -2.14
N SER A 55 -6.93 -10.97 -2.21
CA SER A 55 -7.22 -9.62 -1.72
C SER A 55 -8.35 -8.93 -2.48
N LYS A 56 -8.80 -9.47 -3.62
CA LYS A 56 -9.89 -8.90 -4.43
C LYS A 56 -11.19 -9.70 -4.33
N GLU A 57 -11.18 -10.80 -3.58
CA GLU A 57 -12.37 -11.60 -3.35
C GLU A 57 -13.28 -10.91 -2.33
N CYS A 58 -14.57 -10.87 -2.65
CA CYS A 58 -15.58 -10.23 -1.83
C CYS A 58 -16.53 -11.26 -1.24
N VAL A 59 -16.92 -11.02 0.01
CA VAL A 59 -17.82 -11.85 0.80
C VAL A 59 -18.86 -10.97 1.51
N ASP A 60 -19.88 -11.63 2.04
CA ASP A 60 -20.75 -11.12 3.09
C ASP A 60 -20.80 -12.15 4.23
N HIS A 61 -21.59 -11.90 5.28
CA HIS A 61 -21.72 -12.86 6.39
C HIS A 61 -22.60 -14.08 6.07
N SER A 62 -22.89 -14.36 4.80
CA SER A 62 -23.76 -15.44 4.35
C SER A 62 -23.01 -16.45 3.48
N GLY A 63 -23.42 -17.72 3.52
CA GLY A 63 -22.84 -18.75 2.65
C GLY A 63 -21.35 -19.03 2.86
N LEU A 64 -20.80 -18.68 4.03
CA LEU A 64 -19.38 -18.86 4.33
C LEU A 64 -19.00 -20.34 4.48
N GLY A 65 -17.92 -20.73 3.81
CA GLY A 65 -17.26 -22.02 3.98
C GLY A 65 -16.23 -22.00 5.12
N ARG A 66 -15.68 -20.83 5.43
CA ARG A 66 -14.77 -20.57 6.55
C ARG A 66 -15.13 -19.24 7.20
N HIS A 67 -15.07 -19.20 8.53
CA HIS A 67 -15.27 -17.99 9.34
C HIS A 67 -14.42 -18.11 10.60
N ASP A 68 -13.20 -17.60 10.52
CA ASP A 68 -12.21 -17.64 11.59
C ASP A 68 -11.89 -16.23 12.09
N HIS A 69 -11.23 -16.17 13.23
CA HIS A 69 -10.76 -14.92 13.82
C HIS A 69 -9.32 -15.03 14.32
N SER A 70 -8.54 -13.98 14.10
CA SER A 70 -7.20 -13.85 14.68
C SER A 70 -7.03 -12.45 15.27
N MET A 71 -6.11 -12.30 16.22
CA MET A 71 -5.75 -10.99 16.75
C MET A 71 -4.41 -10.56 16.16
N LEU A 72 -4.32 -9.33 15.65
CA LEU A 72 -3.10 -8.74 15.14
C LEU A 72 -2.71 -7.52 15.97
N ALA A 73 -1.48 -7.51 16.46
CA ALA A 73 -0.85 -6.36 17.09
C ALA A 73 0.45 -6.01 16.36
N ILE A 74 0.61 -4.73 16.02
CA ILE A 74 1.80 -4.22 15.35
C ILE A 74 2.46 -3.17 16.25
N TYR A 75 3.77 -3.30 16.46
CA TYR A 75 4.57 -2.33 17.20
C TYR A 75 5.72 -1.84 16.35
N ILE A 76 5.91 -0.52 16.30
CA ILE A 76 7.02 0.12 15.61
C ILE A 76 7.80 0.91 16.65
N ASN A 77 9.05 0.49 16.91
CA ASN A 77 9.94 1.09 17.90
C ASN A 77 9.28 1.27 19.29
N GLY A 78 8.49 0.27 19.70
CA GLY A 78 7.78 0.26 20.98
C GLY A 78 6.44 0.99 21.00
N GLU A 79 6.04 1.66 19.91
CA GLU A 79 4.73 2.29 19.78
C GLU A 79 3.76 1.35 19.03
N GLN A 80 2.58 1.12 19.61
CA GLN A 80 1.54 0.31 18.95
C GLN A 80 0.96 1.07 17.76
N ARG A 81 0.90 0.41 16.61
CA ARG A 81 0.20 0.92 15.43
C ARG A 81 -1.24 0.44 15.45
N GLU A 82 -2.15 1.40 15.38
CA GLU A 82 -3.58 1.12 15.30
C GLU A 82 -3.93 0.51 13.93
N ILE A 83 -4.76 -0.53 13.96
CA ILE A 83 -5.36 -1.12 12.76
C ILE A 83 -6.69 -0.39 12.51
N PRO A 84 -6.94 0.15 11.30
CA PRO A 84 -8.16 0.89 11.03
C PRO A 84 -9.43 0.06 11.26
N THR A 85 -10.47 0.71 11.78
CA THR A 85 -11.84 0.17 11.78
C THR A 85 -12.38 0.08 10.35
N ASN A 86 -13.22 -0.94 10.09
CA ASN A 86 -13.83 -1.19 8.78
C ASN A 86 -12.81 -1.35 7.65
N LEU A 87 -11.60 -1.82 7.96
CA LEU A 87 -10.62 -2.09 6.92
C LEU A 87 -11.11 -3.25 6.07
N GLY A 88 -11.12 -3.07 4.75
CA GLY A 88 -11.65 -4.07 3.82
C GLY A 88 -13.18 -4.11 3.74
N ILE A 89 -13.91 -3.09 4.22
CA ILE A 89 -15.37 -3.03 4.13
C ILE A 89 -15.80 -1.82 3.28
N ASN A 90 -16.75 -2.03 2.35
CA ASN A 90 -17.27 -1.02 1.42
C ASN A 90 -16.16 -0.28 0.65
N THR A 91 -15.15 -1.03 0.19
CA THR A 91 -14.01 -0.49 -0.56
C THR A 91 -14.39 -0.22 -2.01
N GLU A 92 -13.47 0.31 -2.81
CA GLU A 92 -13.69 0.44 -4.26
C GLU A 92 -13.91 -0.91 -4.96
N ILE A 93 -13.34 -1.99 -4.42
CA ILE A 93 -13.39 -3.35 -4.98
C ILE A 93 -14.63 -4.09 -4.46
N CYS A 94 -14.87 -4.06 -3.14
CA CYS A 94 -15.97 -4.77 -2.48
C CYS A 94 -16.99 -3.76 -1.93
N ASN A 95 -17.97 -3.39 -2.76
CA ASN A 95 -19.04 -2.42 -2.43
C ASN A 95 -20.43 -2.85 -2.91
N GLN A 96 -20.61 -4.12 -3.27
CA GLN A 96 -21.87 -4.62 -3.78
C GLN A 96 -22.73 -5.22 -2.66
N GLU A 97 -24.05 -5.20 -2.85
CA GLU A 97 -24.97 -5.91 -1.97
C GLU A 97 -24.66 -7.42 -2.04
N GLY A 98 -24.45 -8.04 -0.87
CA GLY A 98 -24.04 -9.44 -0.76
C GLY A 98 -22.55 -9.71 -1.06
N GLY A 99 -21.71 -8.67 -1.07
CA GLY A 99 -20.28 -8.78 -1.35
C GLY A 99 -19.54 -7.48 -1.03
N ASN A 100 -19.76 -6.94 0.16
CA ASN A 100 -19.25 -5.63 0.56
C ASN A 100 -18.04 -5.69 1.49
N MET A 101 -17.47 -6.88 1.72
CA MET A 101 -16.30 -7.07 2.56
C MET A 101 -15.26 -7.91 1.81
N HIS A 102 -13.99 -7.61 2.02
CA HIS A 102 -12.91 -8.46 1.57
C HIS A 102 -12.80 -9.73 2.44
N THR A 103 -12.17 -10.77 1.91
CA THR A 103 -11.97 -12.06 2.59
C THR A 103 -11.24 -11.97 3.93
N VAL A 104 -10.39 -10.96 4.11
CA VAL A 104 -9.83 -10.58 5.42
C VAL A 104 -10.16 -9.13 5.72
N HIS A 105 -10.83 -8.86 6.83
CA HIS A 105 -11.28 -7.50 7.18
C HIS A 105 -11.33 -7.27 8.70
N THR A 106 -11.59 -6.02 9.10
CA THR A 106 -11.81 -5.64 10.50
C THR A 106 -13.11 -4.87 10.64
N HIS A 107 -13.81 -5.04 11.77
CA HIS A 107 -14.96 -4.19 12.11
C HIS A 107 -14.56 -3.02 13.03
N ASP A 108 -13.52 -3.18 13.84
CA ASP A 108 -13.08 -2.18 14.82
C ASP A 108 -11.56 -2.08 14.89
N ALA A 109 -11.07 -1.22 15.79
CA ALA A 109 -9.65 -0.96 15.98
C ALA A 109 -8.96 -1.90 16.99
N SER A 110 -9.61 -2.99 17.43
CA SER A 110 -9.03 -3.94 18.39
C SER A 110 -7.90 -4.79 17.80
N GLY A 111 -7.78 -4.80 16.47
CA GLY A 111 -6.88 -5.71 15.74
C GLY A 111 -7.46 -7.11 15.52
N ARG A 112 -8.75 -7.32 15.78
CA ARG A 112 -9.44 -8.56 15.42
C ARG A 112 -9.62 -8.65 13.91
N LEU A 113 -8.88 -9.56 13.29
CA LEU A 113 -9.05 -9.95 11.89
C LEU A 113 -10.21 -10.94 11.79
N HIS A 114 -11.10 -10.70 10.84
CA HIS A 114 -12.13 -11.63 10.39
C HIS A 114 -11.64 -12.29 9.11
N ILE A 115 -11.61 -13.62 9.07
CA ILE A 115 -11.21 -14.41 7.90
C ILE A 115 -12.46 -15.14 7.42
N GLU A 116 -13.03 -14.67 6.32
CA GLU A 116 -14.30 -15.15 5.78
C GLU A 116 -14.12 -15.50 4.30
N THR A 117 -14.36 -16.76 3.95
CA THR A 117 -14.23 -17.24 2.56
C THR A 117 -15.38 -18.18 2.19
N ALA A 118 -15.75 -18.21 0.91
CA ALA A 118 -16.84 -19.06 0.40
C ALA A 118 -16.54 -20.57 0.49
N ALA A 119 -15.27 -20.95 0.59
CA ALA A 119 -14.79 -22.31 0.78
C ALA A 119 -13.72 -22.34 1.87
N ASP A 120 -13.43 -23.52 2.40
CA ASP A 120 -12.31 -23.74 3.32
C ASP A 120 -10.99 -23.67 2.55
N VAL A 121 -10.37 -22.48 2.53
CA VAL A 121 -9.12 -22.19 1.81
C VAL A 121 -8.09 -21.60 2.76
N ASP A 122 -6.83 -21.94 2.53
CA ASP A 122 -5.71 -21.34 3.23
C ASP A 122 -5.64 -19.83 2.91
N MET A 123 -5.43 -19.02 3.95
CA MET A 123 -5.43 -17.57 3.85
C MET A 123 -4.13 -17.02 4.39
N PRO A 124 -3.19 -16.56 3.54
CA PRO A 124 -1.96 -15.92 3.98
C PRO A 124 -2.24 -14.59 4.70
N LEU A 125 -1.43 -14.26 5.70
CA LEU A 125 -1.47 -12.98 6.40
C LEU A 125 -1.20 -11.80 5.46
N GLY A 126 -0.37 -12.00 4.43
CA GLY A 126 -0.09 -10.99 3.40
C GLY A 126 -1.33 -10.44 2.73
N VAL A 127 -2.39 -11.25 2.54
CA VAL A 127 -3.66 -10.83 1.93
C VAL A 127 -4.29 -9.66 2.69
N PHE A 128 -4.19 -9.67 4.03
CA PHE A 128 -4.68 -8.56 4.84
C PHE A 128 -3.92 -7.26 4.58
N PHE A 129 -2.59 -7.34 4.46
CA PHE A 129 -1.73 -6.19 4.20
C PHE A 129 -1.90 -5.64 2.78
N ASP A 130 -2.19 -6.51 1.82
CA ASP A 130 -2.59 -6.13 0.46
C ASP A 130 -3.92 -5.37 0.44
N ILE A 131 -4.93 -5.83 1.20
CA ILE A 131 -6.21 -5.13 1.37
C ILE A 131 -6.02 -3.77 2.05
N TRP A 132 -5.10 -3.70 3.03
CA TRP A 132 -4.73 -2.43 3.65
C TRP A 132 -3.93 -1.53 2.70
N GLY A 133 -3.27 -2.10 1.69
CA GLY A 133 -2.45 -1.35 0.74
C GLY A 133 -1.11 -0.92 1.33
N VAL A 134 -0.53 -1.73 2.21
CA VAL A 134 0.77 -1.44 2.84
C VAL A 134 1.72 -2.63 2.72
N HIS A 135 3.02 -2.34 2.64
CA HIS A 135 4.03 -3.39 2.58
C HIS A 135 4.08 -4.23 3.86
N PHE A 136 4.22 -5.54 3.71
CA PHE A 136 4.58 -6.47 4.76
C PHE A 136 5.17 -7.75 4.16
N ASN A 137 6.40 -8.08 4.54
CA ASN A 137 7.03 -9.39 4.36
C ASN A 137 8.30 -9.47 5.25
N GLU A 138 9.18 -10.44 5.03
CA GLU A 138 10.43 -10.59 5.78
C GLU A 138 11.40 -9.39 5.67
N THR A 139 11.20 -8.52 4.67
CA THR A 139 12.05 -7.36 4.42
C THR A 139 11.58 -6.10 5.15
N GLY A 140 10.33 -6.06 5.65
CA GLY A 140 9.82 -4.86 6.32
C GLY A 140 8.31 -4.81 6.54
N ILE A 141 7.85 -3.65 7.02
CA ILE A 141 6.44 -3.33 7.22
C ILE A 141 6.22 -1.82 7.02
N PHE A 142 5.15 -1.41 6.35
CA PHE A 142 4.91 -0.01 5.94
C PHE A 142 6.12 0.55 5.17
N ASP A 143 6.71 1.67 5.62
CA ASP A 143 7.95 2.25 5.10
C ASP A 143 9.20 1.80 5.88
N TYR A 144 9.04 0.96 6.90
CA TYR A 144 10.14 0.45 7.72
C TYR A 144 10.76 -0.77 7.05
N ARG A 145 12.10 -0.81 6.99
CA ARG A 145 12.86 -1.89 6.33
C ARG A 145 13.89 -2.49 7.28
N VAL A 146 13.99 -3.81 7.24
CA VAL A 146 15.02 -4.57 7.97
C VAL A 146 16.40 -4.15 7.47
N SER A 147 17.33 -4.00 8.40
CA SER A 147 18.69 -3.58 8.10
C SER A 147 19.69 -4.14 9.12
N ASN A 148 20.93 -3.66 9.07
CA ASN A 148 21.94 -3.99 10.09
C ASN A 148 21.64 -3.35 11.45
N THR A 149 20.75 -2.36 11.53
CA THR A 149 20.41 -1.65 12.78
C THR A 149 19.01 -1.94 13.26
N HIS A 150 18.12 -2.45 12.40
CA HIS A 150 16.73 -2.76 12.74
C HIS A 150 16.32 -4.14 12.26
N GLU A 151 15.38 -4.74 12.98
CA GLU A 151 14.82 -6.05 12.68
C GLU A 151 13.29 -6.02 12.73
N LEU A 152 12.70 -6.99 12.05
CA LEU A 152 11.28 -7.30 12.09
C LEU A 152 11.12 -8.67 12.74
N ILE A 153 10.36 -8.72 13.82
CA ILE A 153 10.08 -9.94 14.59
C ILE A 153 8.59 -10.22 14.46
N MET A 154 8.23 -11.46 14.12
CA MET A 154 6.85 -11.92 14.19
C MET A 154 6.75 -13.10 15.17
N THR A 155 5.69 -13.09 15.97
CA THR A 155 5.35 -14.21 16.86
C THR A 155 3.89 -14.61 16.71
N ILE A 156 3.63 -15.90 16.88
CA ILE A 156 2.30 -16.50 16.93
C ILE A 156 2.15 -17.11 18.33
N ASP A 157 1.17 -16.63 19.10
CA ASP A 157 0.99 -16.97 20.52
C ASP A 157 2.29 -16.82 21.34
N GLY A 158 3.09 -15.78 21.02
CA GLY A 158 4.37 -15.50 21.66
C GLY A 158 5.56 -16.36 21.20
N VAL A 159 5.37 -17.29 20.26
CA VAL A 159 6.43 -18.11 19.67
C VAL A 159 6.88 -17.52 18.34
N THR A 160 8.19 -17.34 18.14
CA THR A 160 8.75 -16.82 16.88
C THR A 160 8.29 -17.62 15.67
N ASN A 161 7.86 -16.92 14.63
CA ASN A 161 7.52 -17.46 13.33
C ASN A 161 8.16 -16.59 12.25
N ASN A 162 8.77 -17.22 11.25
CA ASN A 162 9.53 -16.53 10.19
C ASN A 162 8.86 -16.63 8.81
N GLN A 163 7.56 -16.94 8.76
CA GLN A 163 6.81 -17.03 7.50
C GLN A 163 6.29 -15.67 7.03
N PHE A 164 6.19 -14.67 7.93
CA PHE A 164 5.71 -13.32 7.62
C PHE A 164 4.41 -13.30 6.81
N ASP A 165 4.40 -12.73 5.61
CA ASP A 165 3.26 -12.65 4.70
C ASP A 165 2.74 -14.02 4.26
N ASP A 166 3.62 -15.02 4.18
CA ASP A 166 3.26 -16.42 3.90
C ASP A 166 2.65 -17.16 5.10
N TYR A 167 2.55 -16.53 6.28
CA TYR A 167 1.90 -17.17 7.43
C TYR A 167 0.42 -17.41 7.14
N LEU A 168 0.01 -18.67 7.15
CA LEU A 168 -1.40 -19.03 6.99
C LEU A 168 -2.16 -18.71 8.27
N LEU A 169 -3.17 -17.85 8.17
CA LEU A 169 -4.04 -17.47 9.27
C LEU A 169 -4.75 -18.70 9.84
N VAL A 170 -4.79 -18.79 11.17
CA VAL A 170 -5.41 -19.88 11.92
C VAL A 170 -6.33 -19.29 12.99
N ASP A 171 -7.50 -19.88 13.17
CA ASP A 171 -8.48 -19.43 14.16
C ASP A 171 -7.91 -19.36 15.58
N GLY A 172 -8.27 -18.30 16.29
CA GLY A 172 -7.92 -18.04 17.69
C GLY A 172 -6.46 -17.65 17.95
N LYS A 173 -5.65 -17.42 16.92
CA LYS A 173 -4.23 -17.07 17.08
C LYS A 173 -3.98 -15.59 17.34
N GLU A 174 -2.98 -15.32 18.17
CA GLU A 174 -2.46 -13.98 18.41
C GLU A 174 -1.16 -13.77 17.63
N ILE A 175 -1.20 -12.83 16.69
CA ILE A 175 -0.11 -12.45 15.81
C ILE A 175 0.45 -11.13 16.33
N THR A 176 1.73 -11.12 16.68
CA THR A 176 2.42 -9.89 17.08
C THR A 176 3.59 -9.64 16.14
N ILE A 177 3.60 -8.46 15.51
CA ILE A 177 4.68 -7.99 14.64
C ILE A 177 5.37 -6.80 15.31
N ILE A 178 6.69 -6.85 15.40
CA ILE A 178 7.50 -5.83 16.07
C ILE A 178 8.64 -5.41 15.13
N PHE A 179 8.66 -4.15 14.73
CA PHE A 179 9.83 -3.52 14.12
C PHE A 179 10.60 -2.75 15.18
N GLN A 180 11.89 -3.03 15.35
CA GLN A 180 12.70 -2.39 16.40
C GLN A 180 14.19 -2.30 16.03
N ALA A 181 14.95 -1.50 16.76
CA ALA A 181 16.40 -1.53 16.72
C ALA A 181 16.94 -2.89 17.22
N ARG A 182 17.97 -3.42 16.56
CA ARG A 182 18.67 -4.64 16.99
C ARG A 182 19.38 -4.40 18.31
N THR A 183 19.35 -5.40 19.20
CA THR A 183 20.08 -5.43 20.48
C THR A 183 21.41 -6.16 20.36
#